data_AF-H0TU91-F1
#
_entry.id   AF-H0TU91-F1
#
_cell.length_a   1.000
_cell.length_b   1.000
_cell.length_c   1.000
_cell.angle_alpha   90.00
_cell.angle_beta   90.00
_cell.angle_gamma   90.00
#
_symmetry.space_group_name_H-M   'P 1'
#
loop_
_entity.id
_entity.type
_entity.pdbx_description
1 polymer ?
#
loop_
_entity_poly.entity_id
_entity_poly.type
_entity_poly.pdbx_seq_one_letter_code
_entity_poly.pdbx_strand_id
1 'polypeptide(L)' 'MEEAAKFAPLEQLALSPQCGFASTEEGNILSEEEQWAKLRLCVELSEEIWGK' A
#
# COMPACT_ATOMS: atom_id res chain seq x y z
N MET A 1 4.04 -8.76 -5.84
CA MET A 1 3.30 -8.63 -7.11
C MET A 1 3.38 -9.89 -7.96
N GLU A 2 4.56 -10.50 -8.10
CA GLU A 2 4.78 -11.73 -8.88
C GLU A 2 3.76 -12.85 -8.57
N GLU A 3 3.49 -13.10 -7.29
CA GLU A 3 2.51 -14.12 -6.88
C GLU A 3 1.06 -13.76 -7.26
N ALA A 4 0.65 -12.50 -7.08
CA ALA A 4 -0.69 -12.04 -7.45
C ALA A 4 -0.89 -12.05 -8.98
N ALA A 5 0.17 -11.77 -9.74
CA ALA A 5 0.16 -11.77 -11.20
C ALA A 5 -0.10 -13.16 -11.81
N LYS A 6 0.00 -14.24 -11.03
CA LYS A 6 -0.41 -15.60 -11.44
C LYS A 6 -1.92 -15.75 -11.55
N PHE A 7 -2.70 -14.86 -10.92
CA PHE A 7 -4.16 -14.95 -10.83
C PHE A 7 -4.90 -13.85 -11.61
N ALA A 8 -4.28 -12.69 -11.80
CA ALA A 8 -4.82 -11.59 -12.59
C ALA A 8 -3.69 -10.81 -13.28
N PRO A 9 -3.91 -10.26 -14.49
CA PRO A 9 -2.92 -9.43 -15.17
C PRO A 9 -2.59 -8.17 -14.35
N LEU A 10 -1.35 -7.70 -14.47
CA LEU A 10 -0.79 -6.65 -13.62
C LEU A 10 -1.56 -5.32 -13.73
N GLU A 11 -2.20 -5.06 -14.87
CA GLU A 11 -3.01 -3.85 -15.11
C GLU A 11 -4.35 -3.85 -14.36
N GLN A 12 -4.76 -4.99 -13.79
CA GLN A 12 -5.95 -5.13 -12.94
C GLN A 12 -5.62 -5.08 -11.44
N LEU A 13 -4.36 -4.95 -11.07
CA LEU A 13 -3.91 -4.93 -9.69
C LEU A 13 -3.62 -3.49 -9.23
N ALA A 14 -3.78 -3.24 -7.93
CA ALA A 14 -3.46 -1.97 -7.28
C ALA A 14 -2.74 -2.22 -5.95
N LEU A 15 -2.01 -1.21 -5.48
CA LEU A 15 -1.30 -1.25 -4.20
C LEU A 15 -2.01 -0.37 -3.17
N SER A 16 -2.13 -0.84 -1.93
CA SER A 16 -2.66 -0.06 -0.82
C SER A 16 -2.04 -0.52 0.50
N PRO A 17 -2.15 0.30 1.57
CA PRO A 17 -1.98 -0.20 2.93
C PRO A 17 -2.95 -1.36 3.22
N GLN A 18 -2.62 -2.17 4.23
CA GLN A 18 -3.43 -3.34 4.61
C GLN A 18 -4.83 -2.96 5.12
N CYS A 19 -4.93 -1.83 5.81
CA CYS A 19 -6.17 -1.29 6.35
C CYS A 19 -6.08 0.24 6.44
N GLY A 20 -7.16 0.89 6.87
CA GLY A 20 -7.16 2.33 7.14
C GLY A 20 -6.30 2.68 8.36
N PHE A 21 -5.92 3.95 8.47
CA PHE A 21 -5.16 4.44 9.63
C PHE A 21 -6.02 4.69 10.87
N ALA A 22 -7.35 4.55 10.74
CA ALA A 22 -8.33 4.80 11.81
C ALA A 22 -8.93 3.52 12.42
N SER A 23 -8.44 2.34 12.04
CA SER A 23 -9.03 1.06 12.43
C SER A 23 -8.23 0.40 13.56
N THR A 24 -8.62 0.64 14.81
CA THR A 24 -8.56 -0.30 15.97
C THR A 24 -9.09 0.37 17.25
N GLU A 25 -9.77 -0.39 18.11
CA GLU A 25 -10.17 0.00 19.48
C GLU A 25 -8.95 0.09 20.42
N GLU A 26 -7.89 -0.68 20.13
CA GLU A 26 -6.60 -0.72 20.83
C GLU A 26 -5.45 -0.07 20.03
N GLY A 27 -5.80 0.97 19.25
CA GLY A 27 -4.91 1.98 18.68
C GLY A 27 -3.45 1.59 18.42
N ASN A 28 -3.15 1.13 17.20
CA ASN A 28 -1.88 1.54 16.61
C ASN A 28 -2.02 3.02 16.26
N ILE A 29 -1.80 3.89 17.26
CA ILE A 29 -1.76 5.33 17.09
C ILE A 29 -0.53 5.64 16.26
N LEU A 30 -0.73 5.72 14.95
CA LEU A 30 0.28 6.21 14.03
C LEU A 30 0.25 7.73 14.11
N SER A 31 1.40 8.31 14.35
CA SER A 31 1.62 9.73 14.09
C SER A 31 1.28 10.05 12.63
N GLU A 32 0.93 11.30 12.36
CA GLU A 32 0.69 11.77 11.01
C GLU A 32 1.90 11.48 10.09
N GLU A 33 3.11 11.62 10.61
CA GLU A 33 4.34 11.31 9.87
C GLU A 33 4.41 9.83 9.46
N GLU A 34 4.07 8.91 10.35
CA GLU A 34 4.04 7.48 10.05
C GLU A 34 2.95 7.12 9.03
N GLN A 35 1.80 7.80 9.08
CA GLN A 35 0.75 7.63 8.07
C GLN A 35 1.27 8.08 6.70
N TRP A 36 1.90 9.24 6.62
CA TRP A 36 2.51 9.72 5.37
C TRP A 36 3.66 8.84 4.89
N ALA A 37 4.49 8.31 5.79
CA ALA A 37 5.56 7.38 5.42
C ALA A 37 5.00 6.11 4.78
N LYS A 38 3.90 5.56 5.31
CA LYS A 38 3.21 4.41 4.70
C LYS A 38 2.64 4.73 3.33
N LEU A 39 2.07 5.92 3.14
CA LEU A 39 1.57 6.35 1.84
C LEU A 39 2.70 6.55 0.82
N ARG A 40 3.81 7.20 1.22
CA ARG A 40 4.99 7.37 0.37
C ARG A 40 5.55 6.04 -0.09
N LEU A 41 5.69 5.08 0.82
CA LEU A 41 6.12 3.73 0.47
C LEU A 41 5.20 3.07 -0.57
N CYS A 42 3.88 3.24 -0.45
CA CYS A 42 2.96 2.71 -1.45
C CYS A 42 3.17 3.34 -2.83
N VAL A 43 3.43 4.65 -2.88
CA VAL A 43 3.71 5.37 -4.13
C VAL A 43 5.04 4.92 -4.72
N GLU A 44 6.12 4.92 -3.94
CA GLU A 44 7.46 4.49 -4.38
C GLU A 44 7.41 3.08 -4.97
N LEU A 45 6.78 2.12 -4.28
CA LEU A 45 6.62 0.77 -4.80
C LEU A 45 5.76 0.72 -6.06
N SER A 46 4.72 1.56 -6.15
CA SER A 46 3.89 1.62 -7.36
C SER A 46 4.69 2.12 -8.57
N GLU A 47 5.62 3.05 -8.38
CA GLU A 47 6.53 3.50 -9.42
C GLU A 47 7.52 2.39 -9.83
N GLU A 48 8.07 1.64 -8.87
CA GLU A 48 8.94 0.50 -9.16
C GLU A 48 8.24 -0.62 -9.95
N ILE A 49 6.97 -0.88 -9.63
CA ILE A 49 6.20 -1.98 -10.24
C ILE A 49 5.64 -1.60 -11.62
N TRP A 50 5.07 -0.39 -11.75
CA TRP A 50 4.33 0.03 -12.96
C TRP A 50 5.04 1.10 -13.80
N GLY A 51 6.04 1.80 -13.26
CA GLY A 51 7.04 2.56 -14.02
C GLY A 51 6.50 3.48 -15.13
N LYS A 52 5.47 4.28 -14.85
CA LYS A 52 5.11 5.40 -15.73
C LYS A 52 5.84 6.68 -15.35
#